data_AF-A0A843F1U6-F1
#
_entry.id   AF-A0A843F1U6-F1
#
_cell.length_a   1.000
_cell.length_b   1.000
_cell.length_c   1.000
_cell.angle_alpha   90.00
_cell.angle_beta   90.00
_cell.angle_gamma   90.00
#
_symmetry.space_group_name_H-M   'P 1'
#
loop_
_entity.id
_entity.type
_entity.pdbx_description
1 polymer ?
#
loop_
_entity_poly.entity_id
_entity_poly.type
_entity_poly.pdbx_seq_one_letter_code
_entity_poly.pdbx_strand_id
1 'polypeptide(L)' 'DYLEVTVNFYDSQDKVLYSTIAWNELNPDSGKTYNFDGSYFDQKAPVKAEIKVVDSAKSTTPLYTENITIATGSGV' A
#
# COMPACT_ATOMS: atom_id res chain seq x y z
N ASP A 1 -1.58 -4.34 -19.94
CA ASP A 1 -0.89 -4.31 -18.63
C ASP A 1 -1.76 -3.56 -17.65
N TYR A 2 -1.94 -4.05 -16.44
CA TYR A 2 -2.70 -3.31 -15.42
C TYR A 2 -1.86 -3.29 -14.15
N LEU A 3 -1.40 -2.11 -13.76
CA LEU A 3 -0.67 -1.95 -12.51
C LEU A 3 -1.62 -1.46 -11.43
N GLU A 4 -1.53 -2.10 -10.27
CA GLU A 4 -2.25 -1.70 -9.08
C GLU A 4 -1.29 -1.62 -7.90
N VAL A 5 -1.42 -0.55 -7.14
CA VAL A 5 -0.71 -0.31 -5.88
C VAL A 5 -1.69 -0.51 -4.75
N THR A 6 -1.51 -1.58 -3.99
CA THR A 6 -2.26 -1.85 -2.77
C THR A 6 -1.46 -1.39 -1.56
N VAL A 7 -2.11 -0.77 -0.58
CA VAL A 7 -1.53 -0.45 0.72
C VAL A 7 -2.29 -1.20 1.80
N ASN A 8 -1.59 -2.06 2.55
CA ASN A 8 -2.13 -2.79 3.69
C ASN A 8 -1.61 -2.16 4.98
N PHE A 9 -2.50 -1.79 5.89
CA PHE A 9 -2.17 -1.28 7.22
C PHE A 9 -2.28 -2.40 8.25
N TYR A 10 -1.29 -2.51 9.13
CA TYR A 10 -1.20 -3.58 10.12
C TYR A 10 -1.08 -3.04 11.53
N ASP A 11 -1.57 -3.83 12.48
CA ASP A 11 -1.27 -3.65 13.90
C ASP A 11 0.07 -4.28 14.31
N SER A 12 0.40 -4.15 15.60
CA SER A 12 1.62 -4.69 16.21
C SER A 12 1.69 -6.21 16.26
N GLN A 13 0.63 -6.92 15.88
CA GLN A 13 0.59 -8.38 15.80
C GLN A 13 0.62 -8.86 14.33
N ASP A 14 1.01 -7.99 13.39
CA ASP A 14 0.99 -8.25 11.95
C ASP A 14 -0.40 -8.64 11.40
N LYS A 15 -1.47 -8.27 12.09
CA LYS A 15 -2.83 -8.42 11.57
C LYS A 15 -3.19 -7.23 10.70
N VAL A 16 -3.71 -7.50 9.50
CA VAL A 16 -4.25 -6.47 8.62
C VAL A 16 -5.44 -5.80 9.30
N LEU A 17 -5.34 -4.48 9.49
CA LEU A 17 -6.42 -3.62 9.95
C LEU A 17 -7.25 -3.11 8.79
N TYR A 18 -6.60 -2.74 7.69
CA TYR A 18 -7.24 -2.16 6.52
C TYR A 18 -6.39 -2.38 5.27
N SER A 19 -7.05 -2.49 4.12
CA SER A 19 -6.42 -2.59 2.81
C SER A 19 -7.11 -1.62 1.87
N THR A 20 -6.32 -0.87 1.10
CA THR A 20 -6.83 0.07 0.10
C THR A 20 -6.04 -0.02 -1.19
N ILE A 21 -6.70 0.32 -2.31
CA ILE A 21 -6.05 0.56 -3.59
C ILE A 21 -5.65 2.04 -3.60
N ALA A 22 -4.35 2.30 -3.48
CA ALA A 22 -3.81 3.66 -3.48
C ALA A 22 -3.71 4.24 -4.89
N TRP A 23 -3.53 3.38 -5.89
CA TRP A 23 -3.50 3.76 -7.30
C TRP A 23 -3.66 2.54 -8.20
N ASN A 24 -4.27 2.74 -9.36
CA ASN A 24 -4.34 1.73 -10.41
C ASN A 24 -4.47 2.38 -11.79
N GLU A 25 -3.88 1.75 -12.80
CA GLU A 25 -4.02 2.19 -14.18
C GLU A 25 -3.92 1.04 -15.17
N LEU A 26 -4.75 1.12 -16.21
CA LEU A 26 -4.65 0.25 -17.37
C LEU A 26 -3.68 0.85 -18.39
N ASN A 27 -2.68 0.07 -18.77
CA ASN A 27 -1.60 0.43 -19.70
C ASN A 27 -0.83 1.69 -19.27
N PRO A 28 -0.19 1.68 -18.08
CA PRO A 28 0.61 2.80 -17.64
C PRO A 28 1.78 3.08 -18.59
N ASP A 29 2.05 4.36 -18.81
CA ASP A 29 3.07 4.84 -19.73
C ASP A 29 4.47 4.49 -19.22
N SER A 30 5.24 3.78 -20.05
CA SER A 30 6.62 3.43 -19.74
C SER A 30 7.48 4.67 -19.50
N GLY A 31 8.26 4.66 -18.42
CA GLY A 31 9.18 5.75 -18.05
C GLY A 31 8.53 6.94 -17.37
N LYS A 32 7.23 6.89 -17.07
CA LYS A 32 6.55 7.89 -16.24
C LYS A 32 6.69 7.56 -14.76
N THR A 33 6.68 8.62 -13.95
CA THR A 33 6.56 8.52 -12.50
C THR A 33 5.10 8.76 -12.11
N TYR A 34 4.58 7.89 -11.26
CA TYR A 34 3.23 7.98 -10.72
C TYR A 34 3.31 8.25 -9.23
N ASN A 35 2.44 9.14 -8.75
CA ASN A 35 2.28 9.43 -7.33
C ASN A 35 0.97 8.81 -6.85
N PHE A 36 0.98 8.26 -5.64
CA PHE A 36 -0.18 7.64 -5.03
C PHE A 36 -0.24 8.00 -3.56
N ASP A 37 -1.44 7.97 -2.99
CA ASP A 37 -1.67 8.15 -1.57
C ASP A 37 -2.59 7.04 -1.04
N GLY A 38 -2.33 6.63 0.19
CA GLY A 38 -3.14 5.65 0.91
C GLY A 38 -3.34 6.15 2.32
N SER A 39 -4.60 6.29 2.73
CA SER A 39 -4.96 6.82 4.04
C SER A 39 -5.72 5.80 4.88
N TYR A 40 -5.54 5.89 6.20
CA TYR A 40 -6.25 5.09 7.21
C TYR A 40 -6.84 6.03 8.27
N PHE A 41 -8.14 5.87 8.58
CA PHE A 41 -8.90 6.82 9.40
C PHE A 41 -9.66 6.18 10.57
N ASP A 42 -9.29 4.97 10.99
CA ASP A 42 -10.01 4.24 12.04
C ASP A 42 -9.29 4.28 13.40
N GLN A 43 -9.97 3.89 14.48
CA GLN A 43 -9.57 4.14 15.87
C GLN A 43 -8.28 3.42 16.28
N LYS A 44 -7.96 2.30 15.64
CA LYS A 44 -6.78 1.50 15.97
C LYS A 44 -5.58 1.97 15.15
N ALA A 45 -4.68 2.73 15.76
CA ALA A 45 -3.49 3.20 15.08
C ALA A 45 -2.67 2.04 14.47
N PRO A 46 -2.36 2.07 13.16
CA PRO A 46 -1.50 1.09 12.54
C PRO A 46 -0.04 1.37 12.91
N VAL A 47 0.77 0.33 13.01
CA VAL A 47 2.22 0.44 13.29
C VAL A 47 3.06 0.16 12.05
N LYS A 48 2.45 -0.39 11.00
CA LYS A 48 3.11 -0.74 9.75
C LYS A 48 2.14 -0.54 8.58
N ALA A 49 2.65 -0.03 7.48
CA ALA A 49 2.01 -0.10 6.17
C ALA A 49 2.88 -0.93 5.23
N GLU A 50 2.27 -1.80 4.43
CA GLU A 50 2.93 -2.54 3.35
C GLU A 50 2.38 -2.05 2.01
N ILE A 51 3.25 -1.59 1.13
CA ILE A 51 2.94 -1.20 -0.23
C ILE A 51 3.25 -2.41 -1.13
N LYS A 52 2.28 -2.83 -1.94
CA LYS A 52 2.44 -3.88 -2.94
C LYS A 52 2.09 -3.34 -4.31
N VAL A 53 2.97 -3.55 -5.28
CA VAL A 53 2.69 -3.25 -6.69
C VAL A 53 2.49 -4.57 -7.41
N VAL A 54 1.33 -4.77 -8.03
CA VAL A 54 1.00 -6.00 -8.77
C VAL A 54 0.65 -5.67 -10.22
N ASP A 55 1.05 -6.53 -11.16
CA ASP A 55 0.46 -6.57 -12.50
C ASP A 55 -0.70 -7.56 -12.48
N SER A 56 -1.87 -7.15 -11.98
CA SER A 56 -2.98 -8.08 -11.72
C SER A 56 -3.60 -8.65 -12.99
N ALA A 57 -3.25 -8.12 -14.18
CA ALA A 57 -3.58 -8.72 -15.46
C ALA A 57 -2.76 -10.00 -15.77
N LYS A 58 -1.58 -10.16 -15.17
CA LYS A 58 -0.69 -11.32 -15.39
C LYS A 58 -0.50 -12.20 -14.17
N SER A 59 -0.44 -11.62 -12.97
CA SER A 59 -0.13 -12.33 -11.73
C SER A 59 -0.57 -11.57 -10.50
N THR A 60 -0.93 -12.30 -9.45
CA THR A 60 -1.11 -11.74 -8.09
C THR A 60 0.20 -11.64 -7.31
N THR A 61 1.31 -12.13 -7.88
CA THR A 61 2.64 -11.98 -7.27
C THR A 61 3.08 -10.52 -7.38
N PRO A 62 3.44 -9.85 -6.26
CA PRO A 62 3.91 -8.47 -6.31
C PRO A 62 5.20 -8.35 -7.12
N LEU A 63 5.22 -7.35 -8.01
CA LEU A 63 6.42 -6.87 -8.69
C LEU A 63 7.36 -6.14 -7.73
N TYR A 64 6.78 -5.48 -6.73
CA TYR A 64 7.49 -4.74 -5.70
C TYR A 64 6.74 -4.83 -4.38
N THR A 65 7.46 -4.83 -3.27
CA THR A 65 6.90 -4.74 -1.92
C THR A 65 7.80 -3.88 -1.04
N GLU A 66 7.20 -2.95 -0.32
CA GLU A 66 7.89 -2.10 0.64
C GLU A 66 7.13 -2.07 1.96
N ASN A 67 7.86 -2.13 3.07
CA ASN A 67 7.29 -2.03 4.41
C ASN A 67 7.72 -0.71 5.04
N ILE A 68 6.74 0.04 5.53
CA ILE A 68 6.93 1.32 6.21
C ILE A 68 6.52 1.14 7.66
N THR A 69 7.44 1.38 8.59
CA THR A 69 7.11 1.48 10.01
C THR A 69 6.49 2.83 10.30
N ILE A 70 5.29 2.82 10.89
CA ILE A 70 4.58 4.03 11.28
C ILE A 70 4.96 4.31 12.73
N ALA A 71 5.82 5.31 12.94
CA ALA A 71 6.15 5.76 14.28
C ALA A 71 4.90 6.43 14.89
N THR A 72 4.34 5.83 15.94
CA THR A 72 3.35 6.52 16.77
C THR A 72 4.09 7.61 17.54
N GLY A 73 3.98 8.86 17.09
CA GLY A 73 4.43 10.00 17.88
C GLY A 73 3.77 9.96 19.25
N SER A 74 4.56 9.76 20.30
CA SER A 74 4.08 9.94 21.67
C SER A 74 3.95 11.44 21.93
N GLY A 75 2.72 11.95 21.86
CA GLY A 75 2.30 13.22 22.49
C GLY A 75 2.85 14.51 21.88
N VAL A 76 1.92 15.42 21.56
CA VAL A 76 2.12 16.85 21.87
C VAL A 76 1.10 17.18 22.95
#